data_AF-G0UQU4-F1
#
_entry.id   AF-G0UQU4-F1
#
_cell.length_a   1.000
_cell.length_b   1.000
_cell.length_c   1.000
_cell.angle_alpha   90.00
_cell.angle_beta   90.00
_cell.angle_gamma   90.00
#
_symmetry.space_group_name_H-M   'P 1'
#
loop_
_entity.id
_entity.type
_entity.pdbx_description
1 polymer ?
#
loop_
_entity_poly.entity_id
_entity_poly.type
_entity_poly.pdbx_seq_one_letter_code
_entity_poly.pdbx_strand_id
1 'polypeptide(L)'
;MLRHSVVPRRYRTAWRELLHPLPVYARKMEWLKRDAVEENEELLRRPYYTIKSYSLPPAVGRQESVYAHYHGNSGAGMRSSHSVDNIMRQPRHVKTPEQLQALRDRLRFTGATGPMPQPAAAAAQSYTDAYGARLRPRYPESWDTVPPHQPSRETL
;
A
#
# COMPACT_ATOMS: atom_id res chain seq x y z
N MET A 1 1.73 -60.78 -19.15
CA MET A 1 0.98 -59.51 -18.98
C MET A 1 0.19 -59.56 -17.67
N LEU A 2 0.83 -59.25 -16.54
CA LEU A 2 0.16 -59.22 -15.24
C LEU A 2 -0.59 -57.89 -15.11
N ARG A 3 -1.92 -57.99 -15.18
CA ARG A 3 -2.85 -56.89 -14.99
C ARG A 3 -2.60 -56.27 -13.61
N HIS A 4 -2.31 -54.97 -13.60
CA HIS A 4 -2.12 -54.17 -12.40
C HIS A 4 -3.31 -54.36 -11.43
N SER A 5 -3.14 -55.18 -10.39
CA SER A 5 -4.21 -55.40 -9.42
C SER A 5 -4.37 -54.14 -8.57
N VAL A 6 -5.58 -53.56 -8.61
CA VAL A 6 -5.94 -52.32 -7.91
C VAL A 6 -6.10 -52.56 -6.39
N VAL A 7 -6.22 -53.82 -5.99
CA VAL A 7 -6.52 -54.28 -4.62
C VAL A 7 -5.44 -53.89 -3.58
N PRO A 8 -4.13 -54.15 -3.78
CA PRO A 8 -3.11 -53.74 -2.82
C PRO A 8 -2.99 -52.21 -2.67
N ARG A 9 -3.28 -51.46 -3.75
CA ARG A 9 -3.33 -50.00 -3.70
C ARG A 9 -4.50 -49.52 -2.84
N ARG A 10 -5.67 -50.17 -2.91
CA ARG A 10 -6.84 -49.86 -2.08
C ARG A 10 -6.58 -50.10 -0.58
N TYR A 11 -5.96 -51.22 -0.23
CA TYR A 11 -5.60 -51.52 1.17
C TYR A 11 -4.65 -50.47 1.76
N ARG A 12 -3.61 -50.09 1.01
CA ARG A 12 -2.68 -49.06 1.47
C ARG A 12 -3.31 -47.67 1.58
N THR A 13 -4.24 -47.32 0.69
CA THR A 13 -5.00 -46.05 0.79
C THR A 13 -5.90 -46.03 2.02
N ALA A 14 -6.64 -47.13 2.30
CA ALA A 14 -7.47 -47.23 3.49
C ALA A 14 -6.63 -47.12 4.79
N TRP A 15 -5.45 -47.74 4.82
CA TRP A 15 -4.53 -47.61 5.95
C TRP A 15 -4.03 -46.17 6.15
N ARG A 16 -3.75 -45.44 5.06
CA ARG A 16 -3.39 -44.01 5.14
C ARG A 16 -4.55 -43.14 5.64
N GLU A 17 -5.78 -43.49 5.32
CA GLU A 17 -6.96 -42.74 5.77
C GLU A 17 -7.23 -42.90 7.28
N LEU A 18 -6.84 -44.04 7.87
CA LEU A 18 -6.88 -44.23 9.32
C LEU A 18 -5.77 -43.48 10.07
N LEU A 19 -4.68 -43.14 9.37
CA LEU A 19 -3.46 -42.56 9.95
C LEU A 19 -3.31 -41.06 9.63
N HIS A 20 -4.33 -40.26 9.92
CA HIS A 20 -4.24 -38.81 9.84
C HIS A 20 -3.74 -38.22 11.17
N PRO A 21 -2.60 -37.47 11.19
CA PRO A 21 -2.05 -36.93 12.43
C PRO A 21 -2.85 -35.75 12.99
N LEU A 22 -3.68 -35.11 12.17
CA LEU A 22 -4.45 -33.92 12.52
C LEU A 22 -5.94 -34.11 12.18
N PRO A 23 -6.85 -33.54 13.01
CA PRO A 23 -8.26 -33.44 12.66
C PRO A 23 -8.49 -32.74 11.32
N VAL A 24 -9.65 -32.99 10.69
CA VAL A 24 -9.98 -32.44 9.37
C VAL A 24 -9.91 -30.91 9.34
N TYR A 25 -10.42 -30.23 10.37
CA TYR A 25 -10.39 -28.76 10.42
C TYR A 25 -8.96 -28.22 10.56
N ALA A 26 -8.11 -28.86 11.36
CA ALA A 26 -6.70 -28.47 11.49
C ALA A 26 -5.94 -28.65 10.16
N ARG A 27 -6.22 -29.73 9.41
CA ARG A 27 -5.67 -29.90 8.05
C ARG A 27 -6.12 -28.80 7.09
N LYS A 28 -7.40 -28.37 7.17
CA LYS A 28 -7.90 -27.23 6.40
C LYS A 28 -7.18 -25.93 6.75
N MET A 29 -6.87 -25.70 8.04
CA MET A 29 -6.09 -24.53 8.45
C MET A 29 -4.65 -24.58 7.94
N GLU A 30 -4.00 -25.75 7.97
CA GLU A 30 -2.67 -25.91 7.36
C GLU A 30 -2.70 -25.70 5.85
N TRP A 31 -3.80 -26.06 5.17
CA TRP A 31 -3.97 -25.74 3.76
C TRP A 31 -4.16 -24.24 3.54
N LEU A 32 -4.99 -23.54 4.33
CA LEU A 32 -5.11 -22.09 4.24
C LEU A 32 -3.79 -21.37 4.53
N LYS A 33 -3.01 -21.89 5.48
CA LYS A 33 -1.66 -21.38 5.76
C LYS A 33 -0.74 -21.58 4.57
N ARG A 34 -0.76 -22.75 3.93
CA ARG A 34 -0.01 -23.00 2.70
C ARG A 34 -0.44 -22.03 1.60
N ASP A 35 -1.74 -21.85 1.39
CA ASP A 35 -2.28 -20.95 0.37
C ASP A 35 -1.84 -19.50 0.65
N ALA A 36 -1.80 -19.06 1.92
CA ALA A 36 -1.26 -17.75 2.31
C ALA A 36 0.26 -17.62 2.07
N VAL A 37 1.02 -18.70 2.25
CA VAL A 37 2.45 -18.72 1.88
C VAL A 37 2.61 -18.57 0.37
N GLU A 38 1.79 -19.25 -0.42
CA GLU A 38 1.79 -19.14 -1.88
C GLU A 38 1.41 -17.71 -2.34
N GLU A 39 0.43 -17.07 -1.69
CA GLU A 39 0.08 -15.66 -1.94
C GLU A 39 1.26 -14.71 -1.64
N ASN A 40 1.97 -14.94 -0.53
CA ASN A 40 3.16 -14.16 -0.16
C ASN A 40 4.30 -14.37 -1.15
N GLU A 41 4.55 -15.61 -1.57
CA GLU A 41 5.56 -15.93 -2.58
C GLU A 41 5.26 -15.25 -3.91
N GLU A 42 3.99 -15.24 -4.34
CA GLU A 42 3.57 -14.53 -5.55
C GLU A 42 3.75 -13.01 -5.43
N LEU A 43 3.47 -12.43 -4.26
CA LEU A 43 3.71 -11.01 -4.00
C LEU A 43 5.21 -10.67 -4.09
N LEU A 44 6.07 -11.52 -3.52
CA LEU A 44 7.52 -11.35 -3.54
C LEU A 44 8.15 -11.63 -4.91
N ARG A 45 7.49 -12.42 -5.75
CA ARG A 45 7.90 -12.70 -7.13
C ARG A 45 7.70 -11.49 -8.05
N ARG A 46 6.91 -10.49 -7.65
CA ARG A 46 6.67 -9.27 -8.41
C ARG A 46 7.97 -8.48 -8.64
N PRO A 47 8.09 -7.74 -9.76
CA PRO A 47 9.29 -6.96 -10.04
C PRO A 47 9.47 -5.80 -9.05
N TYR A 48 10.73 -5.42 -8.80
CA TYR A 48 11.08 -4.30 -7.90
C TYR A 48 10.49 -2.95 -8.32
N TYR A 49 10.36 -2.69 -9.62
CA TYR A 49 9.79 -1.45 -10.15
C TYR A 49 8.96 -1.71 -11.40
N THR A 50 8.15 -0.71 -11.79
CA THR A 50 7.36 -0.72 -13.02
C THR A 50 7.52 0.62 -13.72
N ILE A 51 7.89 0.59 -15.00
CA ILE A 51 8.01 1.80 -15.82
C ILE A 51 6.59 2.32 -16.10
N LYS A 52 6.32 3.57 -15.70
CA LYS A 52 5.00 4.22 -15.86
C LYS A 52 5.10 5.45 -16.74
N SER A 53 4.04 5.72 -17.50
CA SER A 53 3.90 6.97 -18.24
C SER A 53 3.22 8.06 -17.40
N TYR A 54 3.41 9.32 -17.79
CA TYR A 54 2.75 10.46 -17.15
C TYR A 54 1.27 10.60 -17.54
N SER A 55 0.93 10.22 -18.78
CA SER A 55 -0.43 10.41 -19.31
C SER A 55 -1.42 9.34 -18.87
N LEU A 56 -0.98 8.08 -18.77
CA LEU A 56 -1.87 6.93 -18.49
C LEU A 56 -2.24 6.83 -17.00
N PRO A 57 -3.44 6.34 -16.67
CA PRO A 57 -3.82 6.02 -15.30
C PRO A 57 -2.85 5.03 -14.63
N PRO A 58 -2.61 5.16 -13.31
CA PRO A 58 -1.75 4.23 -12.58
C PRO A 58 -2.23 2.77 -12.56
N ALA A 59 -3.53 2.52 -12.81
CA ALA A 59 -4.10 1.19 -12.88
C ALA A 59 -3.76 0.40 -14.16
N VAL A 60 -3.18 1.06 -15.18
CA VAL A 60 -2.75 0.37 -16.41
C VAL A 60 -1.57 -0.56 -16.08
N GLY A 61 -1.65 -1.83 -16.51
CA GLY A 61 -0.59 -2.82 -16.29
C GLY A 61 -0.62 -3.53 -14.94
N ARG A 62 -1.73 -3.46 -14.17
CA ARG A 62 -1.87 -4.19 -12.91
C ARG A 62 -1.81 -5.72 -13.11
N GLN A 63 -0.87 -6.39 -12.45
CA GLN A 63 -0.76 -7.85 -12.44
C GLN A 63 -1.97 -8.53 -11.77
N GLU A 64 -2.60 -7.85 -10.80
CA GLU A 64 -3.79 -8.33 -10.08
C GLU A 64 -5.04 -8.45 -10.96
N SER A 65 -5.04 -7.85 -12.15
CA SER A 65 -6.14 -8.02 -13.12
C SER A 65 -6.30 -9.48 -13.56
N VAL A 66 -5.20 -10.23 -13.61
CA VAL A 66 -5.18 -11.67 -13.90
C VAL A 66 -5.83 -12.43 -12.75
N TYR A 67 -5.42 -12.17 -11.50
CA TYR A 67 -5.99 -12.83 -10.31
C TYR A 67 -7.49 -12.52 -10.12
N ALA A 68 -7.90 -11.27 -10.34
CA ALA A 68 -9.30 -10.86 -10.24
C ALA A 68 -10.20 -11.53 -11.30
N HIS A 69 -9.65 -11.84 -12.48
CA HIS A 69 -10.36 -12.53 -13.56
C HIS A 69 -10.55 -14.03 -13.27
N TYR A 70 -9.53 -14.71 -12.71
CA TYR A 70 -9.59 -16.16 -12.44
C TYR A 70 -10.30 -16.53 -11.13
N HIS A 71 -10.20 -15.72 -10.07
CA HIS A 71 -10.81 -16.03 -8.76
C HIS A 71 -12.25 -15.48 -8.59
N GLY A 72 -12.96 -15.21 -9.70
CA GLY A 72 -14.41 -14.97 -9.69
C GLY A 72 -14.87 -13.71 -8.96
N ASN A 73 -13.95 -12.86 -8.50
CA ASN A 73 -14.27 -11.67 -7.72
C ASN A 73 -14.47 -10.45 -8.65
N SER A 74 -15.03 -10.75 -9.82
CA SER A 74 -15.31 -9.89 -10.96
C SER A 74 -16.64 -9.17 -10.74
N GLY A 75 -16.59 -8.03 -10.05
CA GLY A 75 -17.56 -6.95 -10.26
C GLY A 75 -18.86 -6.94 -9.46
N ALA A 76 -19.15 -7.92 -8.60
CA ALA A 76 -20.46 -7.97 -7.91
C ALA A 76 -20.54 -7.18 -6.58
N GLY A 77 -19.41 -6.82 -5.95
CA GLY A 77 -19.42 -6.19 -4.62
C GLY A 77 -18.41 -5.06 -4.47
N MET A 78 -18.80 -4.01 -3.73
CA MET A 78 -17.88 -2.95 -3.31
C MET A 78 -16.84 -3.54 -2.36
N ARG A 79 -15.55 -3.29 -2.63
CA ARG A 79 -14.43 -3.64 -1.75
C ARG A 79 -14.08 -2.46 -0.85
N SER A 80 -13.39 -2.73 0.26
CA SER A 80 -12.83 -1.68 1.12
C SER A 80 -11.88 -0.74 0.36
N SER A 81 -11.19 -1.23 -0.67
CA SER A 81 -10.30 -0.46 -1.55
C SER A 81 -11.01 0.34 -2.65
N HIS A 82 -12.34 0.37 -2.69
CA HIS A 82 -13.09 0.91 -3.84
C HIS A 82 -12.71 2.35 -4.22
N SER A 83 -12.57 3.24 -3.24
CA SER A 83 -12.16 4.64 -3.48
C SER A 83 -10.75 4.74 -4.06
N VAL A 84 -9.81 3.95 -3.53
CA VAL A 84 -8.43 3.85 -4.03
C VAL A 84 -8.42 3.35 -5.47
N ASP A 85 -9.20 2.32 -5.77
CA ASP A 85 -9.30 1.77 -7.12
C ASP A 85 -9.89 2.78 -8.11
N ASN A 86 -10.85 3.60 -7.67
CA ASN A 86 -11.39 4.68 -8.49
C ASN A 86 -10.33 5.75 -8.80
N ILE A 87 -9.56 6.19 -7.81
CA ILE A 87 -8.47 7.16 -8.00
C ILE A 87 -7.39 6.59 -8.95
N MET A 88 -7.08 5.30 -8.83
CA MET A 88 -6.06 4.66 -9.66
C MET A 88 -6.51 4.45 -11.11
N ARG A 89 -7.83 4.34 -11.35
CA ARG A 89 -8.43 4.28 -12.70
C ARG A 89 -8.55 5.66 -13.35
N GLN A 90 -8.69 6.71 -12.54
CA GLN A 90 -8.73 8.07 -13.05
C GLN A 90 -7.40 8.46 -13.74
N PRO A 91 -7.46 9.29 -14.79
CA PRO A 91 -6.27 9.78 -15.45
C PRO A 91 -5.44 10.65 -14.50
N ARG A 92 -4.10 10.54 -14.56
CA ARG A 92 -3.20 11.34 -13.70
C ARG A 92 -3.41 12.84 -13.93
N HIS A 93 -3.39 13.63 -12.86
CA HIS A 93 -3.56 15.08 -12.95
C HIS A 93 -2.34 15.80 -13.57
N VAL A 94 -1.13 15.27 -13.35
CA VAL A 94 0.11 15.82 -13.91
C VAL A 94 0.46 15.06 -15.19
N LYS A 95 0.42 15.75 -16.32
CA LYS A 95 0.53 15.14 -17.67
C LYS A 95 1.93 15.18 -18.26
N THR A 96 2.72 16.17 -17.87
CA THR A 96 4.05 16.40 -18.44
C THR A 96 5.08 16.65 -17.33
N PRO A 97 6.37 16.34 -17.58
CA PRO A 97 7.42 16.61 -16.62
C PRO A 97 7.61 18.11 -16.34
N GLU A 98 7.35 18.98 -17.32
CA GLU A 98 7.44 20.43 -17.15
C GLU A 98 6.38 20.94 -16.16
N GLN A 99 5.16 20.39 -16.25
CA GLN A 99 4.10 20.70 -15.30
C GLN A 99 4.46 20.22 -13.89
N LEU A 100 5.08 19.04 -13.78
CA LEU A 100 5.59 18.53 -12.50
C LEU A 100 6.62 19.49 -11.91
N GLN A 101 7.58 19.93 -12.73
CA GLN A 101 8.63 20.85 -12.30
C GLN A 101 8.03 22.18 -11.85
N ALA A 102 7.12 22.78 -12.63
CA ALA A 102 6.46 24.03 -12.26
C ALA A 102 5.65 23.94 -10.94
N LEU A 103 5.03 22.80 -10.66
CA LEU A 103 4.36 22.55 -9.37
C LEU A 103 5.37 22.36 -8.23
N ARG A 104 6.49 21.68 -8.51
CA ARG A 104 7.56 21.46 -7.55
C ARG A 104 8.29 22.74 -7.18
N ASP A 105 8.52 23.64 -8.13
CA ASP A 105 9.18 24.93 -7.90
C ASP A 105 8.33 25.87 -7.03
N ARG A 106 7.00 25.67 -7.04
CA ARG A 106 6.07 26.40 -6.17
C ARG A 106 5.98 25.82 -4.76
N LEU A 107 6.46 24.59 -4.54
CA LEU A 107 6.43 23.93 -3.23
C LEU A 107 7.39 24.64 -2.27
N ARG A 108 6.91 24.98 -1.07
CA ARG A 108 7.70 25.65 -0.03
C ARG A 108 7.83 24.76 1.18
N PHE A 109 9.04 24.67 1.73
CA PHE A 109 9.34 23.89 2.93
C PHE A 109 9.57 24.84 4.12
N THR A 110 8.55 24.98 4.98
CA THR A 110 8.61 25.91 6.13
C THR A 110 9.50 25.44 7.27
N GLY A 111 9.73 24.13 7.41
CA GLY A 111 10.59 23.53 8.44
C GLY A 111 11.99 23.15 7.94
N ALA A 112 12.38 23.57 6.73
CA ALA A 112 13.70 23.25 6.21
C ALA A 112 14.79 24.00 6.98
N THR A 113 15.88 23.32 7.30
CA THR A 113 17.07 23.95 7.90
C THR A 113 17.84 24.72 6.83
N GLY A 114 17.88 26.03 6.93
CA GLY A 114 18.62 26.91 6.01
C GLY A 114 17.87 28.20 5.70
N PRO A 115 18.53 29.18 5.08
CA PRO A 115 17.87 30.43 4.68
C PRO A 115 16.86 30.14 3.56
N MET A 116 15.66 30.68 3.71
CA MET A 116 14.64 30.68 2.66
C MET A 116 14.71 31.96 1.83
N PRO A 117 14.48 31.88 0.51
CA PRO A 117 14.41 33.08 -0.32
C PRO A 117 13.28 33.97 0.19
N GLN A 118 13.56 35.27 0.36
CA GLN A 118 12.58 36.22 0.85
C GLN A 118 11.39 36.31 -0.13
N PRO A 119 10.15 36.36 0.39
CA PRO A 119 8.98 36.51 -0.46
C PRO A 119 9.04 37.84 -1.23
N ALA A 120 8.51 37.85 -2.46
CA ALA A 120 8.49 39.04 -3.32
C ALA A 120 7.79 40.26 -2.70
N ALA A 121 6.97 40.06 -1.66
CA ALA A 121 6.41 41.15 -0.88
C ALA A 121 7.38 41.51 0.27
N ALA A 122 8.03 42.68 0.15
CA ALA A 122 9.02 43.18 1.11
C ALA A 122 8.51 43.31 2.56
N ALA A 123 7.19 43.33 2.77
CA ALA A 123 6.57 43.41 4.09
C ALA A 123 6.19 42.04 4.70
N ALA A 124 6.33 40.93 3.97
CA ALA A 124 5.93 39.61 4.47
C ALA A 124 7.07 38.96 5.29
N GLN A 125 6.93 38.96 6.61
CA GLN A 125 7.86 38.29 7.53
C GLN A 125 7.43 36.83 7.78
N SER A 126 8.41 35.95 7.99
CA SER A 126 8.10 34.56 8.39
C SER A 126 7.62 34.50 9.84
N TYR A 127 6.82 33.48 10.18
CA TYR A 127 6.34 33.30 11.56
C TYR A 127 7.51 33.13 12.53
N THR A 128 8.55 32.40 12.14
CA THR A 128 9.76 32.18 12.95
C THR A 128 10.57 33.45 13.14
N ASP A 129 10.60 34.36 12.16
CA ASP A 129 11.28 35.65 12.32
C ASP A 129 10.51 36.57 13.28
N ALA A 130 9.18 36.53 13.23
CA ALA A 130 8.32 37.37 14.07
C ALA A 130 8.22 36.88 15.53
N TYR A 131 8.13 35.56 15.74
CA TYR A 131 7.83 34.96 17.05
C TYR A 131 8.96 34.10 17.63
N GLY A 132 10.04 33.90 16.87
CA GLY A 132 11.16 33.05 17.25
C GLY A 132 10.86 31.55 17.13
N ALA A 133 11.92 30.74 17.20
CA ALA A 133 11.82 29.29 16.99
C ALA A 133 11.20 28.52 18.18
N ARG A 134 11.18 29.09 19.39
CA ARG A 134 10.68 28.41 20.61
C ARG A 134 9.18 28.61 20.82
N LEU A 135 8.62 29.70 20.29
CA LEU A 135 7.22 30.01 20.47
C LEU A 135 6.37 29.29 19.41
N ARG A 136 5.22 28.77 19.84
CA ARG A 136 4.23 28.18 18.96
C ARG A 136 2.87 28.83 19.24
N PRO A 137 1.96 28.83 18.25
CA PRO A 137 0.58 29.24 18.48
C PRO A 137 -0.06 28.41 19.60
N ARG A 138 -1.00 29.03 20.32
CA ARG A 138 -1.87 28.31 21.25
C ARG A 138 -2.94 27.58 20.44
N TYR A 139 -2.62 26.40 19.95
CA TYR A 139 -3.56 25.56 19.21
C TYR A 139 -4.71 25.12 20.13
N PRO A 140 -5.94 24.96 19.59
CA PRO A 140 -7.05 24.44 20.37
C PRO A 140 -6.79 22.96 20.72
N GLU A 141 -6.59 22.68 22.00
CA GLU A 141 -6.40 21.32 22.52
C GLU A 141 -7.78 20.72 22.82
N SER A 142 -8.22 19.81 21.94
CA SER A 142 -9.50 19.11 22.08
C SER A 142 -9.36 17.65 21.65
N TRP A 143 -10.40 16.86 21.91
CA TRP A 143 -10.46 15.48 21.42
C TRP A 143 -10.30 15.40 19.88
N ASP A 144 -10.93 16.34 19.17
CA ASP A 144 -10.92 16.38 17.71
C ASP A 144 -9.64 17.01 17.13
N THR A 145 -8.96 17.86 17.90
CA THR A 145 -7.76 18.60 17.47
C THR A 145 -6.63 18.45 18.48
N VAL A 146 -5.73 17.50 18.22
CA VAL A 146 -4.54 17.26 19.04
C VAL A 146 -3.32 17.92 18.39
N PRO A 147 -2.80 19.03 18.93
CA PRO A 147 -1.61 19.68 18.38
C PRO A 147 -0.31 18.96 18.80
N PRO A 148 0.80 19.21 18.10
CA PRO A 148 2.12 18.74 18.55
C PRO A 148 2.48 19.39 19.90
N HIS A 149 2.79 18.56 20.90
CA HIS A 149 3.23 19.03 22.22
C HIS A 149 4.77 19.00 22.34
N GLN A 150 5.30 19.76 23.30
CA GLN A 150 6.73 19.80 23.66
C GLN A 150 7.67 20.06 22.46
N PRO A 151 7.65 21.25 21.84
CA PRO A 151 8.47 21.55 20.65
C PRO A 151 9.98 21.39 20.88
N SER A 152 10.44 21.48 22.13
CA SER A 152 11.85 21.25 22.49
C SER A 152 12.29 19.79 22.39
N ARG A 153 11.37 18.83 22.33
CA ARG A 153 11.70 17.40 22.11
C ARG A 153 11.80 17.03 20.64
N GLU A 154 11.23 17.84 19.76
CA GLU A 154 11.34 17.67 18.31
C GLU A 154 12.76 18.00 17.82
N THR A 155 13.43 18.95 18.50
CA THR A 155 14.80 19.35 18.18
C THR A 155 15.81 18.36 18.78
N LEU A 156 16.58 17.69 17.92
CA LEU A 156 17.73 16.84 18.25
C LEU A 156 19.04 17.51 17.84
#